data_AF-A0A829GAT1-F1
#
_entry.id   AF-A0A829GAT1-F1
#
_cell.length_a   1.000
_cell.length_b   1.000
_cell.length_c   1.000
_cell.angle_alpha   90.00
_cell.angle_beta   90.00
_cell.angle_gamma   90.00
#
_symmetry.space_group_name_H-M   'P 1'
#
loop_
_entity.id
_entity.type
_entity.pdbx_description
1 polymer ?
#
loop_
_entity_poly.entity_id
_entity_poly.type
_entity_poly.pdbx_seq_one_letter_code
_entity_poly.pdbx_strand_id
1 'polypeptide(L)' 'MKIKRMAAIAAAALTIMVLAGCGKSTSAAADKSQVKIGILQLIDQQALTAARKGFTEELAKAGYKGKKIKLDYVNAQGD' A
#
# COMPACT_ATOMS: atom_id res chain seq x y z
N MET A 1 8.06 -51.91 -1.20
CA MET A 1 6.76 -51.18 -1.09
C MET A 1 6.69 -50.18 0.08
N LYS A 2 7.33 -50.44 1.23
CA LYS A 2 7.28 -49.55 2.41
C LYS A 2 7.92 -48.17 2.16
N ILE A 3 9.09 -48.13 1.52
CA ILE A 3 9.83 -46.88 1.22
C ILE A 3 9.08 -45.99 0.20
N LYS A 4 8.46 -46.60 -0.83
CA LYS A 4 7.63 -45.87 -1.81
C LYS A 4 6.38 -45.23 -1.17
N ARG A 5 5.81 -45.87 -0.14
CA ARG A 5 4.67 -45.35 0.64
C ARG A 5 5.09 -44.21 1.56
N MET A 6 6.28 -44.27 2.17
CA MET A 6 6.81 -43.19 3.02
C MET A 6 7.21 -41.96 2.21
N ALA A 7 7.80 -42.16 1.02
CA ALA A 7 8.11 -41.06 0.10
C ALA A 7 6.86 -40.32 -0.40
N ALA A 8 5.77 -41.04 -0.66
CA ALA A 8 4.50 -40.45 -1.07
C ALA A 8 3.85 -39.59 0.04
N ILE A 9 3.98 -39.99 1.31
CA ILE A 9 3.46 -39.24 2.46
C ILE A 9 4.27 -37.96 2.70
N ALA A 10 5.60 -38.02 2.55
CA ALA A 10 6.46 -36.85 2.66
C ALA A 10 6.19 -35.81 1.55
N ALA A 11 5.97 -36.28 0.32
CA ALA A 11 5.62 -35.42 -0.81
C ALA A 11 4.25 -34.74 -0.63
N ALA A 12 3.27 -35.45 -0.05
CA ALA A 12 1.95 -34.89 0.26
C ALA A 12 1.98 -33.85 1.39
N ALA A 13 2.85 -34.02 2.38
CA ALA A 13 3.03 -33.04 3.46
C ALA A 13 3.66 -31.72 2.96
N LEU A 14 4.60 -31.83 2.01
CA LEU A 14 5.25 -30.68 1.37
C LEU A 14 4.29 -29.86 0.51
N THR A 15 3.38 -30.50 -0.23
CA THR A 15 2.37 -29.79 -1.04
C THR A 15 1.34 -29.05 -0.18
N ILE A 16 0.99 -29.57 1.00
CA ILE A 16 0.09 -28.88 1.95
C ILE A 16 0.78 -27.63 2.55
N MET A 17 2.08 -27.70 2.83
CA MET A 17 2.85 -26.54 3.32
C MET A 17 2.99 -25.43 2.27
N VAL A 18 3.18 -25.79 1.00
CA VAL A 18 3.24 -24.81 -0.10
C VAL A 18 1.87 -24.14 -0.32
N LEU A 19 0.76 -24.87 -0.16
CA LEU A 19 -0.58 -24.31 -0.29
C LEU A 19 -0.96 -23.37 0.89
N ALA A 20 -0.51 -23.69 2.10
CA ALA A 20 -0.67 -22.81 3.27
C ALA A 20 0.18 -21.53 3.18
N GLY A 21 1.35 -21.59 2.52
CA GLY A 21 2.22 -20.44 2.26
C GLY A 21 1.71 -19.53 1.14
N CYS A 22 1.09 -20.08 0.10
CA CYS A 22 0.56 -19.32 -1.03
C CYS A 22 -0.84 -18.73 -0.78
N GLY A 23 -1.54 -19.17 0.26
CA GLY A 23 -2.80 -18.58 0.72
C GLY A 23 -2.61 -17.29 1.54
N LYS A 24 -1.37 -16.97 1.95
CA LYS A 24 -1.06 -15.68 2.55
C LYS A 24 -0.76 -14.67 1.44
N SER A 25 -1.79 -14.40 0.64
CA SER A 25 -1.99 -13.05 0.15
C SER A 25 -2.17 -12.20 1.41
N THR A 26 -1.07 -11.66 1.94
CA THR A 26 -1.09 -10.37 2.61
C THR A 26 -1.53 -9.34 1.57
N SER A 27 -2.78 -9.44 1.13
CA SER A 27 -3.62 -8.29 0.98
C SER A 27 -3.61 -7.66 2.37
N ALA A 28 -2.58 -6.87 2.66
CA ALA A 28 -2.61 -5.89 3.73
C ALA A 28 -3.98 -5.26 3.54
N ALA A 29 -4.90 -5.55 4.47
CA ALA A 29 -6.27 -5.12 4.37
C ALA A 29 -6.16 -3.62 4.12
N ALA A 30 -6.38 -3.22 2.87
CA ALA A 30 -6.26 -1.83 2.49
C ALA A 30 -7.30 -1.19 3.39
N ASP A 31 -6.82 -0.43 4.37
CA ASP A 31 -7.67 0.16 5.37
C ASP A 31 -8.61 1.05 4.56
N LYS A 32 -9.81 0.54 4.25
CA LYS A 32 -10.75 1.18 3.32
C LYS A 32 -11.18 2.55 3.85
N SER A 33 -10.82 2.84 5.10
CA SER A 33 -10.98 4.11 5.78
C SER A 33 -9.88 5.15 5.48
N GLN A 34 -8.70 4.74 4.99
CA GLN A 34 -7.59 5.65 4.72
C GLN A 34 -7.66 6.19 3.29
N VAL A 35 -7.90 7.50 3.18
CA VAL A 35 -7.92 8.22 1.90
C VAL A 35 -6.49 8.41 1.40
N LYS A 36 -6.22 8.05 0.14
CA LYS A 36 -4.90 8.23 -0.50
C LYS A 36 -4.95 9.41 -1.46
N ILE A 37 -4.03 10.35 -1.32
CA ILE A 37 -3.96 11.56 -2.14
C ILE A 37 -2.54 11.71 -2.68
N GLY A 38 -2.41 11.80 -4.00
CA GLY A 38 -1.17 12.19 -4.67
C GLY A 38 -1.24 13.63 -5.11
N ILE A 39 -0.21 14.43 -4.81
CA ILE A 39 -0.07 15.81 -5.28
C ILE A 39 1.17 15.89 -6.16
N LEU A 40 0.97 16.06 -7.46
CA LEU A 40 2.03 16.40 -8.40
C LEU A 40 2.03 17.91 -8.64
N GLN A 41 3.15 18.56 -8.37
CA GLN A 41 3.35 19.99 -8.62
C GLN A 41 4.34 20.16 -9.77
N LEU A 42 3.97 20.91 -10.81
CA LEU A 42 4.81 21.11 -12.00
C LEU A 42 6.19 21.70 -11.64
N ILE A 43 6.21 22.79 -10.89
CA ILE A 43 7.44 23.53 -10.55
C ILE A 43 7.31 24.15 -9.15
N ASP A 44 8.42 24.38 -8.45
CA ASP A 44 8.40 25.10 -7.17
C ASP A 44 8.31 26.62 -7.37
N GLN A 45 7.10 27.13 -7.28
CA GLN A 45 6.79 28.56 -7.41
C GLN A 45 5.81 28.95 -6.30
N GLN A 46 5.88 30.20 -5.86
CA GLN A 46 5.14 30.69 -4.69
C GLN A 46 3.63 30.40 -4.77
N ALA A 47 3.01 30.65 -5.93
CA ALA A 47 1.58 30.44 -6.13
C ALA A 47 1.18 28.96 -6.01
N LEU A 48 1.94 28.06 -6.65
CA LEU A 48 1.65 26.62 -6.63
C LEU A 48 1.88 26.03 -5.24
N THR A 49 2.95 26.47 -4.57
CA THR A 49 3.25 26.07 -3.20
C THR A 49 2.20 26.60 -2.21
N ALA A 50 1.69 27.82 -2.40
CA ALA A 50 0.59 28.35 -1.60
C ALA A 50 -0.72 27.56 -1.81
N ALA A 51 -1.05 27.22 -3.06
CA ALA A 51 -2.22 26.41 -3.38
C ALA A 51 -2.15 25.01 -2.73
N ARG A 52 -0.99 24.34 -2.82
CA ARG A 52 -0.77 23.05 -2.14
C ARG A 52 -0.94 23.16 -0.63
N LYS A 53 -0.35 24.18 0.00
CA LYS A 53 -0.47 24.41 1.45
C LYS A 53 -1.93 24.61 1.85
N GLY A 54 -2.64 25.51 1.17
CA GLY A 54 -4.06 25.76 1.43
C GLY A 54 -4.90 24.49 1.28
N PHE A 55 -4.67 23.69 0.23
CA PHE A 55 -5.33 22.40 0.05
C PHE A 55 -5.07 21.44 1.24
N THR A 56 -3.82 21.30 1.68
CA THR A 56 -3.49 20.44 2.84
C THR A 56 -4.09 20.95 4.15
N GLU A 57 -4.19 22.27 4.32
CA GLU A 57 -4.80 22.89 5.49
C GLU A 57 -6.32 22.66 5.53
N GLU A 58 -7.01 22.80 4.40
CA GLU A 58 -8.46 22.54 4.32
C GLU A 58 -8.79 21.06 4.51
N LEU A 59 -7.97 20.13 3.97
CA LEU A 59 -8.11 18.71 4.29
C LEU A 59 -7.98 18.45 5.79
N ALA A 60 -7.00 19.10 6.42
CA ALA A 60 -6.80 19.05 7.85
C ALA A 60 -8.01 19.59 8.64
N LYS A 61 -8.58 20.74 8.23
CA LYS A 61 -9.77 21.33 8.86
C LYS A 61 -11.01 20.45 8.69
N ALA A 62 -11.13 19.78 7.55
CA ALA A 62 -12.19 18.80 7.27
C ALA A 62 -12.01 17.45 8.01
N GLY A 63 -10.95 17.29 8.82
CA GLY A 63 -10.73 16.11 9.65
C GLY A 63 -9.92 14.97 9.01
N TYR A 64 -9.33 15.21 7.83
CA TYR A 64 -8.41 14.27 7.18
C TYR A 64 -6.98 14.48 7.70
N LYS A 65 -6.65 13.79 8.81
CA LYS A 65 -5.34 13.85 9.46
C LYS A 65 -4.90 12.46 9.95
N GLY A 66 -3.58 12.29 10.15
CA GLY A 66 -3.00 11.09 10.74
C GLY A 66 -3.34 9.82 9.95
N LYS A 67 -3.86 8.80 10.62
CA LYS A 67 -4.16 7.49 10.00
C LYS A 67 -5.29 7.53 8.96
N LYS A 68 -6.09 8.60 8.90
CA LYS A 68 -7.20 8.75 7.94
C LYS A 68 -6.76 9.14 6.53
N ILE A 69 -5.54 9.64 6.37
CA ILE A 69 -5.03 10.10 5.07
C ILE A 69 -3.60 9.62 4.86
N LYS A 70 -3.27 9.27 3.62
CA LYS A 70 -1.89 9.13 3.15
C LYS A 70 -1.69 10.12 2.00
N LEU A 71 -0.78 11.07 2.17
CA LEU A 71 -0.50 12.12 1.19
C LEU A 71 0.92 11.96 0.68
N ASP A 72 1.05 11.74 -0.62
CA ASP A 72 2.33 11.65 -1.32
C ASP A 72 2.48 12.89 -2.22
N TYR A 73 3.60 13.60 -2.10
CA TYR A 73 3.88 14.82 -2.86
C TYR A 73 5.11 14.63 -3.76
N VAL A 74 4.99 15.05 -5.02
CA VAL A 74 6.07 15.03 -6.01
C VAL A 74 6.12 16.39 -6.70
N ASN A 75 7.33 16.85 -6.98
CA ASN A 75 7.57 18.00 -7.86
C ASN A 75 8.15 17.49 -9.19
N ALA A 76 7.55 17.87 -10.31
CA ALA A 76 7.99 17.46 -11.65
C ALA A 76 9.21 18.24 -12.15
N GLN A 77 9.62 19.32 -11.47
CA GLN A 77 10.75 20.16 -11.85
C GLN A 77 10.65 20.78 -13.26
N GLY A 78 9.42 20.95 -13.77
CA GLY A 78 9.16 21.49 -15.10
C GLY A 78 9.29 20.50 -16.24
N ASP A 79 9.36 19.18 -15.96
CA ASP A 79 9.21 18.10 -16.93
C ASP A 79 7.80 18.07 -17.58
#